data_AF-A0A351XJZ0-F1
#
_entry.id   AF-A0A351XJZ0-F1
#
_cell.length_a   1.000
_cell.length_b   1.000
_cell.length_c   1.000
_cell.angle_alpha   90.00
_cell.angle_beta   90.00
_cell.angle_gamma   90.00
#
_symmetry.space_group_name_H-M   'P 1'
#
loop_
_entity.id
_entity.type
_entity.pdbx_description
1 polymer ?
#
loop_
_entity_poly.entity_id
_entity_poly.type
_entity_poly.pdbx_seq_one_letter_code
_entity_poly.pdbx_strand_id
1 'polypeptide(L)'
;KIVDGKVPLIIEIKPEGNWKKTTRLLSERMKKYKGKYCIESFQPLAVALYKKLQPQIPRGQLASDMFKEKDKNNIVIKFLCTNLMLDFLAKPDFIAYNHLYSGNLSYRIARKLFPVTNVAWTIQNRHEMKEARKIFDIFIFEGFMPEKKHK
;
A
#
# COMPACT_ATOMS: atom_id res chain seq x y z
N LYS A 1 -17.58 -0.55 19.98
CA LYS A 1 -16.99 0.01 18.74
C LYS A 1 -15.47 0.07 18.88
N ILE A 2 -14.74 -0.51 17.93
CA ILE A 2 -13.27 -0.70 17.95
C ILE A 2 -12.54 0.49 17.26
N VAL A 3 -13.24 1.24 16.42
CA VAL A 3 -12.79 2.50 15.81
C VAL A 3 -12.96 3.69 16.77
N ASP A 4 -12.52 4.89 16.33
CA ASP A 4 -12.41 6.15 17.10
C ASP A 4 -11.11 6.32 17.89
N GLY A 5 -9.96 6.22 17.20
CA GLY A 5 -8.63 6.38 17.78
C GLY A 5 -8.11 5.22 18.61
N LYS A 6 -8.94 4.21 18.90
CA LYS A 6 -8.58 3.03 19.69
C LYS A 6 -7.70 2.03 18.92
N VAL A 7 -7.77 2.03 17.59
CA VAL A 7 -6.93 1.20 16.71
C VAL A 7 -6.41 2.04 15.55
N PRO A 8 -5.19 1.75 15.03
CA PRO A 8 -4.69 2.42 13.85
C PRO A 8 -5.49 2.03 12.60
N LEU A 9 -5.60 2.96 11.65
CA LEU A 9 -6.28 2.73 10.37
C LEU A 9 -5.28 2.73 9.20
N ILE A 10 -5.51 1.84 8.24
CA ILE A 10 -4.94 1.93 6.89
C ILE A 10 -6.10 2.29 5.96
N ILE A 11 -5.99 3.39 5.23
CA ILE A 11 -7.07 3.90 4.37
C ILE A 11 -6.61 3.87 2.91
N GLU A 12 -7.23 2.99 2.12
CA GLU A 12 -6.96 2.92 0.69
C GLU A 12 -7.72 4.03 -0.07
N ILE A 13 -7.00 4.77 -0.91
CA ILE A 13 -7.58 5.67 -1.92
C ILE A 13 -7.67 4.90 -3.23
N LYS A 14 -8.90 4.62 -3.64
CA LYS A 14 -9.19 3.93 -4.89
C LYS A 14 -8.93 4.85 -6.11
N PRO A 15 -8.24 4.36 -7.16
CA PRO A 15 -7.93 5.15 -8.35
C PRO A 15 -9.15 5.48 -9.21
N GLU A 16 -10.24 4.72 -9.07
CA GLU A 16 -11.46 4.85 -9.86
C GLU A 16 -12.18 6.18 -9.59
N GLY A 17 -12.72 6.77 -10.67
CA GLY A 17 -13.40 8.06 -10.60
C GLY A 17 -12.44 9.24 -10.36
N ASN A 18 -12.88 10.24 -9.59
CA ASN A 18 -12.10 11.45 -9.34
C ASN A 18 -11.21 11.30 -8.11
N TRP A 19 -10.15 10.50 -8.24
CA TRP A 19 -9.19 10.26 -7.16
C TRP A 19 -8.63 11.56 -6.58
N LYS A 20 -8.38 12.60 -7.39
CA LYS A 20 -7.87 13.91 -6.90
C LYS A 20 -8.83 14.55 -5.90
N LYS A 21 -10.12 14.59 -6.22
CA LYS A 21 -11.16 15.13 -5.34
C LYS A 21 -11.27 14.27 -4.08
N THR A 22 -11.29 12.94 -4.23
CA THR A 22 -11.32 11.99 -3.11
C THR A 22 -10.14 12.20 -2.16
N THR A 23 -8.90 12.31 -2.67
CA THR A 23 -7.69 12.54 -1.89
C THR A 23 -7.79 13.84 -1.07
N ARG A 24 -8.28 14.94 -1.68
CA ARG A 24 -8.46 16.23 -0.99
C ARG A 24 -9.52 16.14 0.10
N LEU A 25 -10.68 15.58 -0.21
CA LEU A 25 -11.76 15.42 0.77
C LEU A 25 -11.35 14.50 1.93
N LEU A 26 -10.61 13.43 1.64
CA LEU A 26 -10.04 12.57 2.68
C LEU A 26 -9.09 13.36 3.58
N SER A 27 -8.15 14.13 3.01
CA SER A 27 -7.24 14.98 3.78
C SER A 27 -8.01 15.93 4.70
N GLU A 28 -9.02 16.65 4.19
CA GLU A 28 -9.83 17.58 4.99
C GLU A 28 -10.58 16.87 6.12
N ARG A 29 -11.17 15.70 5.84
CA ARG A 29 -11.90 14.92 6.84
C ARG A 29 -10.96 14.40 7.94
N MET A 30 -9.76 13.97 7.57
CA MET A 30 -8.81 13.37 8.50
C MET A 30 -8.10 14.39 9.39
N LYS A 31 -8.11 15.70 9.07
CA LYS A 31 -7.62 16.77 9.97
C LYS A 31 -8.24 16.72 11.37
N LYS A 32 -9.48 16.26 11.49
CA LYS A 32 -10.22 16.17 12.76
C LYS A 32 -10.09 14.80 13.45
N TYR A 33 -9.50 13.81 12.77
CA TYR A 33 -9.36 12.47 13.31
C TYR A 33 -8.15 12.40 14.25
N LYS A 34 -8.36 11.99 15.51
CA LYS A 34 -7.31 11.96 16.54
C LYS A 34 -6.54 10.64 16.60
N GLY A 35 -6.98 9.62 15.88
CA GLY A 35 -6.34 8.31 15.85
C GLY A 35 -5.13 8.26 14.91
N LYS A 36 -4.27 7.25 15.11
CA LYS A 36 -3.20 6.94 14.16
C LYS A 36 -3.81 6.42 12.86
N TYR A 37 -3.31 6.90 11.74
CA TYR A 37 -3.66 6.34 10.45
C TYR A 37 -2.54 6.51 9.45
N CYS A 38 -2.56 5.68 8.41
CA CYS A 38 -1.84 5.91 7.18
C CYS A 38 -2.81 5.79 6.00
N ILE A 39 -2.35 6.22 4.83
CA ILE A 39 -3.09 6.02 3.58
C ILE A 39 -2.28 5.15 2.62
N GLU A 40 -2.93 4.51 1.67
CA GLU A 40 -2.26 3.84 0.56
C GLU A 40 -3.07 3.96 -0.73
N SER A 41 -2.45 3.72 -1.88
CA SER A 41 -3.17 3.75 -3.17
C SER A 41 -2.40 3.03 -4.27
N PHE A 42 -3.12 2.43 -5.22
CA PHE A 42 -2.56 1.99 -6.50
C PHE A 42 -2.21 3.15 -7.43
N GLN A 43 -2.66 4.37 -7.15
CA GLN A 43 -2.36 5.57 -7.93
C GLN A 43 -1.19 6.34 -7.28
N PRO A 44 0.04 6.30 -7.85
CA PRO A 44 1.20 6.98 -7.26
C PRO A 44 1.01 8.48 -7.12
N LEU A 45 0.24 9.10 -8.01
CA LEU A 45 -0.07 10.54 -7.93
C LEU A 45 -1.00 10.88 -6.76
N ALA A 46 -1.84 9.95 -6.29
CA ALA A 46 -2.66 10.14 -5.10
C ALA A 46 -1.77 10.12 -3.84
N VAL A 47 -0.80 9.21 -3.79
CA VAL A 47 0.22 9.12 -2.73
C VAL A 47 1.06 10.42 -2.70
N ALA A 48 1.53 10.88 -3.85
CA ALA A 48 2.28 12.13 -4.00
C ALA A 48 1.44 13.37 -3.62
N LEU A 49 0.17 13.40 -4.02
CA LEU A 49 -0.75 14.49 -3.66
C LEU A 49 -1.00 14.52 -2.15
N TYR A 50 -1.22 13.37 -1.52
CA TYR A 50 -1.44 13.29 -0.08
C TYR A 50 -0.21 13.75 0.71
N LYS A 51 1.01 13.45 0.22
CA LYS A 51 2.26 14.02 0.76
C LYS A 51 2.20 15.54 0.88
N LYS A 52 1.73 16.20 -0.18
CA LYS A 52 1.68 17.67 -0.23
C LYS A 52 0.62 18.24 0.71
N LEU A 53 -0.49 17.51 0.91
CA LEU A 53 -1.59 17.95 1.75
C LEU A 53 -1.36 17.71 3.25
N GLN A 54 -0.75 16.57 3.60
CA GLN A 54 -0.52 16.10 4.97
C GLN A 54 0.85 15.39 5.06
N PRO A 55 1.99 16.12 4.97
CA PRO A 55 3.32 15.52 4.87
C PRO A 55 3.74 14.67 6.07
N GLN A 56 3.16 14.92 7.24
CA GLN A 56 3.42 14.20 8.49
C GLN A 56 2.72 12.84 8.58
N ILE A 57 1.78 12.55 7.68
CA ILE A 57 1.01 11.31 7.69
C ILE A 57 1.71 10.27 6.83
N PRO A 58 1.98 9.06 7.36
CA PRO A 58 2.58 7.98 6.59
C PRO A 58 1.70 7.60 5.40
N ARG A 59 2.32 7.32 4.26
CA ARG A 59 1.61 6.81 3.08
C ARG A 59 2.34 5.71 2.34
N GLY A 60 1.57 4.79 1.78
CA GLY A 60 2.06 3.63 1.07
C GLY A 60 1.78 3.64 -0.42
N GLN A 61 2.73 3.13 -1.20
CA GLN A 61 2.45 2.73 -2.57
C GLN A 61 1.88 1.30 -2.55
N LEU A 62 0.65 1.14 -3.05
CA LEU A 62 0.04 -0.17 -3.25
C LEU A 62 0.37 -0.64 -4.67
N ALA A 63 0.82 -1.88 -4.82
CA ALA A 63 1.24 -2.41 -6.11
C ALA A 63 1.05 -3.92 -6.23
N SER A 64 0.86 -4.35 -7.47
CA SER A 64 0.76 -5.75 -7.91
C SER A 64 1.34 -5.85 -9.32
N ASP A 65 1.46 -7.07 -9.83
CA ASP A 65 1.74 -7.30 -11.24
C ASP A 65 0.47 -7.06 -12.06
N MET A 66 0.29 -5.85 -12.59
CA MET A 66 -0.92 -5.45 -13.31
C MET A 66 -1.09 -6.17 -14.67
N PHE A 67 -0.09 -6.90 -15.14
CA PHE A 67 -0.21 -7.75 -16.32
C PHE A 67 -0.84 -9.09 -15.99
N LYS A 68 -0.55 -9.62 -14.79
CA LYS A 68 -1.12 -10.87 -14.28
C LYS A 68 -2.47 -10.66 -13.62
N GLU A 69 -2.66 -9.51 -12.99
CA GLU A 69 -3.98 -9.03 -12.59
C GLU A 69 -4.80 -8.71 -13.85
N LYS A 70 -6.10 -9.05 -13.87
CA LYS A 70 -7.03 -8.73 -14.97
C LYS A 70 -7.41 -7.24 -14.99
N ASP A 71 -6.42 -6.38 -14.78
CA ASP A 71 -6.53 -4.93 -14.74
C ASP A 71 -6.90 -4.39 -16.12
N LYS A 72 -7.72 -3.33 -16.17
CA LYS A 72 -8.26 -2.76 -17.42
C LYS A 72 -7.49 -1.54 -17.93
N ASN A 73 -6.40 -1.14 -17.27
CA ASN A 73 -5.60 0.01 -17.68
C ASN A 73 -4.81 -0.28 -18.97
N ASN A 74 -4.38 0.78 -19.64
CA ASN A 74 -3.48 0.70 -20.80
C ASN A 74 -2.12 0.08 -20.40
N ILE A 75 -1.49 -0.64 -21.34
CA ILE A 75 -0.18 -1.26 -21.21
C ILE A 75 0.91 -0.36 -20.61
N VAL A 76 0.91 0.94 -20.94
CA VAL A 76 1.89 1.90 -20.41
C VAL A 76 1.69 2.10 -18.91
N ILE A 77 0.44 2.29 -18.48
CA ILE A 77 0.11 2.47 -17.05
C ILE A 77 0.43 1.19 -16.28
N LYS A 78 0.05 0.03 -16.83
CA LYS A 78 0.38 -1.27 -16.26
C LYS A 78 1.88 -1.44 -16.08
N PHE A 79 2.68 -1.08 -17.09
CA PHE A 79 4.13 -1.14 -17.03
C PHE A 79 4.70 -0.23 -15.94
N LEU A 80 4.31 1.05 -15.91
CA LEU A 80 4.83 2.00 -14.93
C LEU A 80 4.51 1.60 -13.49
N CYS A 81 3.26 1.19 -13.23
CA CYS A 81 2.81 0.81 -11.90
C CYS A 81 3.37 -0.55 -11.45
N THR A 82 3.40 -1.56 -12.33
CA THR A 82 4.02 -2.87 -12.03
C THR A 82 5.50 -2.74 -11.70
N ASN A 83 6.18 -1.78 -12.32
CA ASN A 83 7.60 -1.52 -12.11
C ASN A 83 7.89 -0.46 -11.04
N LEU A 84 6.86 0.06 -10.34
CA LEU A 84 7.03 1.08 -9.29
C LEU A 84 7.81 2.32 -9.76
N MET A 85 7.73 2.63 -11.06
CA MET A 85 8.58 3.65 -11.69
C MET A 85 8.21 5.08 -11.28
N LEU A 86 7.05 5.27 -10.66
CA LEU A 86 6.58 6.57 -10.18
C LEU A 86 6.85 6.79 -8.67
N ASP A 87 7.46 5.81 -7.99
CA ASP A 87 7.73 5.88 -6.56
C ASP A 87 8.76 6.95 -6.20
N PHE A 88 9.66 7.30 -7.13
CA PHE A 88 10.58 8.43 -6.94
C PHE A 88 9.83 9.76 -6.75
N LEU A 89 8.65 9.89 -7.38
CA LEU A 89 7.79 11.07 -7.29
C LEU A 89 6.90 11.00 -6.03
N ALA A 90 6.33 9.83 -5.76
CA ALA A 90 5.45 9.61 -4.62
C ALA A 90 6.21 9.62 -3.27
N LYS A 91 7.46 9.14 -3.27
CA LYS A 91 8.32 8.93 -2.10
C LYS A 91 7.53 8.34 -0.94
N PRO A 92 6.99 7.11 -1.10
CA PRO A 92 6.16 6.49 -0.09
C PRO A 92 6.99 6.14 1.16
N ASP A 93 6.32 6.03 2.30
CA ASP A 93 6.91 5.62 3.58
C ASP A 93 6.89 4.09 3.75
N PHE A 94 6.10 3.39 2.92
CA PHE A 94 6.07 1.93 2.81
C PHE A 94 5.60 1.48 1.42
N ILE A 95 5.91 0.26 1.02
CA ILE A 95 5.39 -0.36 -0.21
C ILE A 95 4.55 -1.56 0.18
N ALA A 96 3.26 -1.50 -0.16
CA ALA A 96 2.33 -2.61 -0.02
C ALA A 96 2.25 -3.39 -1.33
N TYR A 97 2.78 -4.61 -1.35
CA TYR A 97 2.94 -5.39 -2.58
C TYR A 97 2.22 -6.74 -2.50
N ASN A 98 1.65 -7.17 -3.63
CA ASN A 98 1.04 -8.49 -3.72
C ASN A 98 2.10 -9.57 -3.53
N HIS A 99 1.99 -10.31 -2.43
CA HIS A 99 3.01 -11.27 -2.01
C HIS A 99 3.23 -12.40 -3.03
N LEU A 100 2.21 -12.74 -3.83
CA LEU A 100 2.27 -13.77 -4.88
C LEU A 100 3.31 -13.42 -5.95
N TYR A 101 3.60 -12.14 -6.15
CA TYR A 101 4.56 -11.67 -7.16
C TYR A 101 5.85 -11.15 -6.54
N SER A 102 6.13 -11.46 -5.27
CA SER A 102 7.32 -11.00 -4.56
C SER A 102 8.67 -11.39 -5.21
N GLY A 103 8.66 -12.39 -6.10
CA GLY A 103 9.81 -12.79 -6.92
C GLY A 103 10.10 -11.87 -8.11
N ASN A 104 9.19 -10.95 -8.46
CA ASN A 104 9.33 -10.08 -9.61
C ASN A 104 10.60 -9.21 -9.49
N LEU A 105 11.38 -9.15 -10.58
CA LEU A 105 12.65 -8.44 -10.61
C LEU A 105 12.47 -6.94 -10.30
N SER A 106 11.41 -6.34 -10.82
CA SER A 106 11.09 -4.93 -10.60
C SER A 106 10.89 -4.60 -9.12
N TYR A 107 10.11 -5.43 -8.41
CA TYR A 107 9.90 -5.27 -6.98
C TYR A 107 11.20 -5.49 -6.19
N ARG A 108 12.03 -6.48 -6.57
CA ARG A 108 13.34 -6.71 -5.95
C ARG A 108 14.27 -5.50 -6.11
N ILE A 109 14.25 -4.84 -7.27
CA ILE A 109 15.01 -3.62 -7.51
C ILE A 109 14.42 -2.47 -6.68
N ALA A 110 13.11 -2.26 -6.71
CA ALA A 110 12.44 -1.19 -5.97
C ALA A 110 12.74 -1.26 -4.47
N ARG A 111 12.73 -2.44 -3.85
CA ARG A 111 13.10 -2.61 -2.43
C ARG A 111 14.55 -2.25 -2.11
N LYS A 112 15.47 -2.38 -3.07
CA LYS A 112 16.86 -1.95 -2.88
C LYS A 112 17.03 -0.44 -3.05
N LEU A 113 16.25 0.16 -3.95
CA LEU A 113 16.30 1.61 -4.22
C LEU A 113 15.54 2.42 -3.17
N PHE A 114 14.46 1.86 -2.62
CA PHE A 114 13.61 2.47 -1.61
C PHE A 114 13.66 1.60 -0.35
N PRO A 115 14.54 1.90 0.62
CA PRO A 115 14.66 1.17 1.88
C PRO A 115 13.51 1.56 2.83
N VAL A 116 12.29 1.20 2.46
CA VAL A 116 11.05 1.50 3.18
C VAL A 116 10.40 0.22 3.68
N THR A 117 9.44 0.35 4.60
CA THR A 117 8.72 -0.83 5.16
C THR A 117 7.99 -1.56 4.03
N ASN A 118 8.10 -2.88 3.99
CA ASN A 118 7.43 -3.71 2.99
C ASN A 118 6.23 -4.41 3.62
N VAL A 119 5.05 -4.20 3.03
CA VAL A 119 3.78 -4.76 3.49
C VAL A 119 3.31 -5.80 2.46
N ALA A 120 3.07 -7.03 2.90
CA ALA A 120 2.48 -8.06 2.06
C ALA A 120 0.95 -7.98 2.13
N TRP A 121 0.30 -8.03 0.97
CA TRP A 121 -1.14 -8.24 0.86
C TRP A 121 -1.46 -9.32 -0.19
N THR A 122 -2.62 -9.98 -0.17
CA THR A 122 -3.39 -10.30 1.04
C THR A 122 -3.07 -11.72 1.45
N ILE A 123 -2.65 -11.93 2.69
CA ILE A 123 -2.27 -13.25 3.22
C ILE A 123 -3.52 -13.99 3.69
N GLN A 124 -3.77 -15.15 3.09
CA GLN A 124 -5.00 -15.93 3.32
C GLN A 124 -4.75 -17.23 4.08
N ASN A 125 -3.50 -17.67 4.24
CA ASN A 125 -3.17 -18.89 4.97
C ASN A 125 -1.77 -18.87 5.61
N ARG A 126 -1.50 -19.86 6.46
CA ARG A 126 -0.23 -20.01 7.18
C ARG A 126 0.96 -20.21 6.26
N HIS A 127 0.77 -20.90 5.14
CA HIS A 127 1.83 -21.18 4.18
C HIS A 127 2.29 -19.87 3.50
N GLU A 128 1.34 -19.09 2.97
CA GLU A 128 1.61 -17.75 2.43
C GLU A 128 2.27 -16.84 3.46
N MET A 129 1.79 -16.85 4.70
CA MET A 129 2.40 -16.07 5.78
C MET A 129 3.88 -16.46 6.00
N LYS A 130 4.19 -17.77 6.01
CA LYS A 130 5.55 -18.27 6.20
C LYS A 130 6.49 -17.81 5.08
N GLU A 131 6.03 -17.85 3.83
CA GLU A 131 6.81 -17.38 2.69
C GLU A 131 6.96 -15.86 2.69
N ALA A 132 5.87 -15.12 2.95
CA ALA A 132 5.90 -13.67 3.02
C ALA A 132 6.83 -13.16 4.14
N ARG A 133 6.93 -13.85 5.28
CA ARG A 133 7.85 -13.50 6.38
C ARG A 133 9.33 -13.44 5.99
N LYS A 134 9.73 -14.08 4.89
CA LYS A 134 11.11 -14.02 4.39
C LYS A 134 11.44 -12.69 3.71
N ILE A 135 10.42 -11.92 3.35
CA ILE A 135 10.51 -10.78 2.41
C ILE A 135 9.90 -9.50 2.99
N PHE A 136 8.80 -9.62 3.73
CA PHE A 136 7.93 -8.52 4.17
C PHE A 136 7.94 -8.34 5.68
N ASP A 137 7.75 -7.09 6.12
CA ASP A 137 7.78 -6.66 7.51
C ASP A 137 6.39 -6.72 8.16
N ILE A 138 5.35 -6.37 7.39
CA ILE A 138 3.94 -6.28 7.82
C ILE A 138 3.08 -7.10 6.86
N PHE A 139 1.94 -7.61 7.35
CA PHE A 139 1.02 -8.45 6.58
C PHE A 139 -0.41 -7.91 6.72
N ILE A 140 -1.12 -7.81 5.60
CA ILE A 140 -2.57 -7.58 5.52
C ILE A 140 -3.22 -8.95 5.31
N PHE A 141 -4.16 -9.31 6.17
CA PHE A 141 -4.80 -10.63 6.19
C PHE A 141 -6.25 -10.57 5.69
N GLU A 142 -6.71 -11.68 5.13
CA GLU A 142 -8.12 -11.91 4.79
C GLU A 142 -8.48 -13.36 5.09
N GLY A 143 -9.61 -13.59 5.76
CA GLY A 143 -10.07 -14.95 6.10
C GLY A 143 -9.15 -15.76 7.03
N PHE A 144 -8.06 -15.16 7.51
CA PHE A 144 -7.02 -15.83 8.27
C PHE A 144 -6.72 -15.09 9.56
N MET A 145 -6.87 -15.78 10.70
CA MET A 145 -6.44 -15.28 11.99
C MET A 145 -4.99 -15.74 12.24
N PRO A 146 -4.00 -14.84 12.24
CA PRO A 146 -2.63 -15.23 12.54
C PRO A 146 -2.52 -15.66 14.00
N GLU A 147 -1.66 -16.64 14.28
CA GLU A 147 -1.35 -17.00 15.66
C GLU A 147 -0.73 -15.79 16.37
N LYS A 148 -1.22 -15.49 17.57
CA LYS A 148 -0.61 -14.48 18.43
C LYS A 148 0.82 -14.94 18.72
N LYS A 149 1.81 -14.18 18.25
CA LYS A 149 3.15 -14.29 18.83
C LYS A 149 3.04 -13.82 20.27
N HIS A 150 3.22 -14.73 21.22
CA HIS A 150 3.64 -14.35 22.56
C HIS A 150 4.99 -13.63 22.37
N LYS A 151 5.02 -12.33 22.69
CA LYS A 151 6.26 -11.60 22.89
C LYS A 151 6.72 -11.88 24.30
#